data_AF-A0A352S8Y9-F1
#
_entry.id   AF-A0A352S8Y9-F1
#
_cell.length_a   1.000
_cell.length_b   1.000
_cell.length_c   1.000
_cell.angle_alpha   90.00
_cell.angle_beta   90.00
_cell.angle_gamma   90.00
#
_symmetry.space_group_name_H-M   'P 1'
#
loop_
_entity.id
_entity.type
_entity.pdbx_description
1 polymer ?
#
loop_
_entity_poly.entity_id
_entity_poly.type
_entity_poly.pdbx_seq_one_letter_code
_entity_poly.pdbx_strand_id
1 'polypeptide(L)'
;CVRKHLSALKGGRLALACAPARVETLLISDIPGDDPTLIASGPTLPDATTCADALAVIAKYHIDVPANVHAHLESGAGETPKPGDVRFEGHRNVTLASAQQSLEAAAARARELGLTAHILSDSIEGEARDVAEVHAAIARQIVAHGQPFEKPCVILSGGETTVTVRGNGRGGRNAEFLLSLAVSLDGLPGVH
;
A
#
# COMPACT_ATOMS: atom_id res chain seq x y z
N CYS A 1 1.13 13.64 -6.68
CA CYS A 1 1.08 14.82 -7.54
C CYS A 1 1.65 16.07 -6.84
N VAL A 2 0.86 16.99 -6.26
CA VAL A 2 1.31 18.33 -5.77
C VAL A 2 2.66 18.34 -5.02
N ARG A 3 2.83 17.49 -4.00
CA ARG A 3 4.07 17.43 -3.20
C ARG A 3 5.33 17.13 -4.02
N LYS A 4 5.23 16.38 -5.12
CA LYS A 4 6.37 16.08 -6.01
C LYS A 4 6.79 17.34 -6.77
N HIS A 5 5.84 18.12 -7.28
CA HIS A 5 6.09 19.35 -8.03
C HIS A 5 6.61 20.52 -7.18
N LEU A 6 6.44 20.47 -5.85
CA LEU A 6 6.93 21.49 -4.91
C LEU A 6 8.19 21.10 -4.14
N SER A 7 8.85 20.01 -4.55
CA SER A 7 9.98 19.43 -3.81
C SER A 7 11.22 19.34 -4.68
N ALA A 8 12.36 19.80 -4.17
CA ALA A 8 13.65 19.69 -4.85
C ALA A 8 14.13 18.24 -5.03
N LEU A 9 13.62 17.29 -4.24
CA LEU A 9 14.13 15.90 -4.21
C LEU A 9 13.12 14.83 -4.66
N LYS A 10 11.82 15.13 -4.68
CA LYS A 10 10.77 14.12 -4.96
C LYS A 10 10.53 14.01 -6.47
N GLY A 11 9.82 12.97 -6.91
CA GLY A 11 9.48 12.77 -8.32
C GLY A 11 10.71 12.69 -9.21
N GLY A 12 11.69 11.87 -8.82
CA GLY A 12 12.87 11.56 -9.63
C GLY A 12 14.01 12.57 -9.52
N ARG A 13 13.81 13.72 -8.86
CA ARG A 13 14.83 14.77 -8.78
C ARG A 13 16.06 14.38 -7.97
N LEU A 14 15.93 13.52 -6.96
CA LEU A 14 17.10 13.01 -6.24
C LEU A 14 17.99 12.18 -7.17
N ALA A 15 17.40 11.35 -8.04
CA ALA A 15 18.19 10.61 -9.03
C ALA A 15 18.96 11.54 -9.97
N LEU A 16 18.30 12.58 -10.48
CA LEU A 16 18.95 13.57 -11.33
C LEU A 16 20.06 14.35 -10.62
N ALA A 17 19.90 14.65 -9.32
CA ALA A 17 20.91 15.33 -8.53
C ALA A 17 22.16 14.47 -8.26
N CYS A 18 22.05 13.15 -8.38
CA CYS A 18 23.18 12.22 -8.25
C CYS A 18 24.03 12.11 -9.53
N ALA A 19 23.60 12.72 -10.65
CA ALA A 19 24.36 12.68 -11.89
C ALA A 19 25.81 13.18 -11.69
N PRO A 20 26.82 12.53 -12.31
CA PRO A 20 26.71 11.45 -13.30
C PRO A 20 26.67 10.03 -12.69
N ALA A 21 26.56 9.89 -11.37
CA ALA A 21 26.57 8.58 -10.73
C ALA A 21 25.28 7.79 -11.04
N ARG A 22 25.43 6.47 -11.13
CA ARG A 22 24.30 5.54 -11.22
C ARG A 22 23.62 5.41 -9.87
N VAL A 23 22.28 5.45 -9.86
CA VAL A 23 21.45 5.27 -8.66
C VAL A 23 20.81 3.89 -8.65
N GLU A 24 21.05 3.14 -7.58
CA GLU A 24 20.36 1.89 -7.27
C GLU A 24 19.37 2.14 -6.14
N THR A 25 18.09 1.86 -6.38
CA THR A 25 17.03 2.05 -5.39
C THR A 25 16.54 0.69 -4.90
N LEU A 26 16.70 0.43 -3.61
CA LEU A 26 16.17 -0.76 -2.94
C LEU A 26 14.93 -0.34 -2.15
N LEU A 27 13.76 -0.85 -2.54
CA LEU A 27 12.48 -0.42 -2.00
C LEU A 27 11.93 -1.45 -1.01
N ILE A 28 11.32 -0.95 0.07
CA ILE A 28 10.42 -1.70 0.94
C ILE A 28 9.07 -1.02 0.79
N SER A 29 8.08 -1.76 0.31
CA SER A 29 6.73 -1.26 0.09
C SER A 29 5.88 -1.45 1.33
N ASP A 30 5.31 -0.36 1.82
CA ASP A 30 4.31 -0.31 2.89
C ASP A 30 2.93 0.14 2.38
N ILE A 31 2.75 0.21 1.06
CA ILE A 31 1.53 0.71 0.43
C ILE A 31 0.79 -0.41 -0.32
N PRO A 32 -0.55 -0.45 -0.25
CA PRO A 32 -1.33 -1.36 -1.08
C PRO A 32 -1.06 -1.14 -2.58
N GLY A 33 -0.93 -2.22 -3.34
CA GLY A 33 -0.73 -2.19 -4.80
C GLY A 33 0.71 -1.91 -5.27
N ASP A 34 1.66 -1.74 -4.35
CA ASP A 34 3.11 -1.78 -4.60
C ASP A 34 3.66 -0.83 -5.69
N ASP A 35 2.96 0.26 -6.06
CA ASP A 35 3.47 1.25 -7.02
C ASP A 35 4.76 1.91 -6.49
N PRO A 36 5.94 1.62 -7.07
CA PRO A 36 7.22 2.12 -6.59
C PRO A 36 7.29 3.66 -6.52
N THR A 37 6.58 4.34 -7.41
CA THR A 37 6.63 5.80 -7.56
C THR A 37 5.92 6.55 -6.43
N LEU A 38 5.10 5.84 -5.65
CA LEU A 38 4.39 6.37 -4.49
C LEU A 38 5.22 6.24 -3.21
N ILE A 39 6.09 5.22 -3.11
CA ILE A 39 6.99 4.99 -1.98
C ILE A 39 7.90 6.22 -1.80
N ALA A 40 7.84 6.84 -0.62
CA ALA A 40 8.55 8.10 -0.32
C ALA A 40 8.31 9.24 -1.34
N SER A 41 7.23 9.18 -2.13
CA SER A 41 6.96 10.06 -3.28
C SER A 41 7.98 9.94 -4.42
N GLY A 42 8.57 8.76 -4.59
CA GLY A 42 9.42 8.39 -5.72
C GLY A 42 10.60 9.33 -5.96
N PRO A 43 11.48 9.59 -4.99
CA PRO A 43 12.57 10.56 -5.15
C PRO A 43 13.57 10.19 -6.24
N THR A 44 13.72 8.90 -6.53
CA THR A 44 14.65 8.35 -7.53
C THR A 44 13.93 7.72 -8.73
N LEU A 45 12.62 7.92 -8.85
CA LEU A 45 11.77 7.35 -9.89
C LEU A 45 11.09 8.45 -10.70
N PRO A 46 10.91 8.28 -12.01
CA PRO A 46 10.21 9.27 -12.82
C PRO A 46 8.76 9.44 -12.36
N ASP A 47 8.19 10.60 -12.65
CA ASP A 47 6.85 10.98 -12.22
C ASP A 47 5.98 11.33 -13.42
N ALA A 48 4.92 10.55 -13.63
CA ALA A 48 4.01 10.70 -14.75
C ALA A 48 3.10 11.94 -14.63
N THR A 49 2.92 12.49 -13.42
CA THR A 49 2.11 13.69 -13.22
C THR A 49 2.84 14.96 -13.68
N THR A 50 2.07 15.99 -13.98
CA THR A 50 2.54 17.28 -14.51
C THR A 50 2.22 18.43 -13.55
N CYS A 51 2.84 19.58 -13.77
CA CYS A 51 2.43 20.81 -13.08
C CYS A 51 0.94 21.15 -13.28
N ALA A 52 0.40 20.84 -14.46
CA ALA A 52 -1.02 21.03 -14.74
C ALA A 52 -1.91 20.14 -13.86
N ASP A 53 -1.51 18.89 -13.63
CA ASP A 53 -2.21 18.00 -12.69
C ASP A 53 -2.15 18.54 -11.25
N ALA A 54 -1.02 19.13 -10.86
CA ALA A 54 -0.87 19.74 -9.54
C ALA A 54 -1.81 20.95 -9.36
N LEU A 55 -1.88 21.83 -10.36
CA LEU A 55 -2.81 22.96 -10.38
C LEU A 55 -4.27 22.49 -10.36
N ALA A 56 -4.61 21.46 -11.14
CA ALA A 56 -5.95 20.88 -11.16
C ALA A 56 -6.35 20.32 -9.79
N VAL A 57 -5.44 19.69 -9.05
CA VAL A 57 -5.69 19.21 -7.69
C VAL A 57 -5.93 20.37 -6.71
N ILE A 58 -5.12 21.44 -6.78
CA ILE A 58 -5.27 22.64 -5.94
C ILE A 58 -6.65 23.26 -6.18
N ALA A 59 -7.04 23.43 -7.45
CA ALA A 59 -8.33 23.99 -7.84
C ALA A 59 -9.49 23.10 -7.39
N LYS A 60 -9.41 21.78 -7.62
CA LYS A 60 -10.46 20.81 -7.27
C LYS A 60 -10.84 20.83 -5.79
N TYR A 61 -9.84 20.99 -4.92
CA TYR A 61 -10.06 20.98 -3.47
C TYR A 61 -10.10 22.38 -2.84
N HIS A 62 -10.10 23.45 -3.66
CA HIS A 62 -10.12 24.84 -3.20
C HIS A 62 -9.03 25.14 -2.15
N ILE A 63 -7.82 24.61 -2.38
CA ILE A 63 -6.70 24.79 -1.44
C ILE A 63 -6.12 26.18 -1.64
N ASP A 64 -6.13 27.00 -0.59
CA ASP A 64 -5.43 28.29 -0.59
C ASP A 64 -3.92 28.06 -0.52
N VAL A 65 -3.18 28.53 -1.53
CA VAL A 65 -1.72 28.44 -1.58
C VAL A 65 -1.10 29.81 -1.87
N PRO A 66 0.09 30.10 -1.32
CA PRO A 66 0.79 31.35 -1.58
C PRO A 66 1.01 31.63 -3.07
N ALA A 67 1.01 32.92 -3.46
CA ALA A 67 1.15 33.34 -4.86
C ALA A 67 2.44 32.81 -5.54
N ASN A 68 3.53 32.67 -4.80
CA ASN A 68 4.79 32.11 -5.32
C ASN A 68 4.67 30.60 -5.65
N VAL A 69 3.80 29.85 -4.98
CA VAL A 69 3.52 28.45 -5.29
C VAL A 69 2.74 28.34 -6.61
N HIS A 70 1.73 29.19 -6.80
CA HIS A 70 0.99 29.27 -8.06
C HIS A 70 1.92 29.59 -9.24
N ALA A 71 2.71 30.66 -9.12
CA ALA A 71 3.66 31.07 -10.15
C ALA A 71 4.70 29.99 -10.47
N HIS A 72 5.17 29.25 -9.45
CA HIS A 72 6.11 28.15 -9.64
C HIS A 72 5.52 26.99 -10.45
N LEU A 73 4.25 26.66 -10.24
CA LEU A 73 3.57 25.59 -10.98
C LEU A 73 3.17 26.05 -12.38
N GLU A 74 2.63 27.26 -12.54
CA GLU A 74 2.21 27.83 -13.83
C GLU A 74 3.37 28.05 -14.79
N SER A 75 4.54 28.45 -14.28
CA SER A 75 5.75 28.60 -15.09
C SER A 75 6.35 27.27 -15.56
N GLY A 76 5.89 26.14 -15.03
CA GLY A 76 6.50 24.82 -15.27
C GLY A 76 7.82 24.61 -14.53
N ALA A 77 8.28 25.56 -13.70
CA ALA A 77 9.51 25.41 -12.91
C ALA A 77 9.43 24.21 -11.94
N GLY A 78 8.21 23.83 -11.55
CA GLY A 78 7.93 22.64 -10.74
C GLY A 78 7.84 21.33 -11.52
N GLU A 79 8.19 21.28 -12.81
CA GLU A 79 8.02 20.05 -13.60
C GLU A 79 9.04 18.96 -13.23
N THR A 80 8.57 17.72 -13.14
CA THR A 80 9.33 16.53 -12.75
C THR A 80 9.80 15.76 -13.99
N PRO A 81 10.91 15.00 -13.92
CA PRO A 81 11.27 14.06 -14.98
C PRO A 81 10.17 13.04 -15.25
N LYS A 82 9.93 12.76 -16.53
CA LYS A 82 8.84 11.91 -17.00
C LYS A 82 9.31 10.48 -17.27
N PRO A 83 8.39 9.50 -17.30
CA PRO A 83 8.72 8.16 -17.78
C PRO A 83 9.34 8.24 -19.19
N GLY A 84 10.46 7.55 -19.40
CA GLY A 84 11.23 7.59 -20.65
C GLY A 84 12.29 8.69 -20.73
N ASP A 85 12.50 9.48 -19.68
CA ASP A 85 13.59 10.45 -19.61
C ASP A 85 14.96 9.75 -19.65
N VAL A 86 15.75 10.05 -20.68
CA VAL A 86 17.08 9.47 -20.94
C VAL A 86 18.04 9.60 -19.76
N ARG A 87 17.83 10.58 -18.88
CA ARG A 87 18.68 10.79 -17.69
C ARG A 87 18.55 9.67 -16.66
N PHE A 88 17.53 8.81 -16.78
CA PHE A 88 17.40 7.60 -15.95
C PHE A 88 18.10 6.38 -16.55
N GLU A 89 18.72 6.49 -17.73
CA GLU A 89 19.46 5.39 -18.32
C GLU A 89 20.54 4.87 -17.36
N GLY A 90 20.53 3.57 -17.12
CA GLY A 90 21.43 2.89 -16.19
C GLY A 90 21.01 2.95 -14.73
N HIS A 91 20.05 3.79 -14.31
CA HIS A 91 19.46 3.71 -12.98
C HIS A 91 18.61 2.43 -12.83
N ARG A 92 18.56 1.87 -11.62
CA ARG A 92 17.71 0.71 -11.32
C ARG A 92 16.93 0.91 -10.04
N ASN A 93 15.78 0.25 -9.99
CA ASN A 93 15.01 0.09 -8.78
C ASN A 93 14.53 -1.36 -8.66
N VAL A 94 14.41 -1.84 -7.43
CA VAL A 94 13.87 -3.17 -7.12
C VAL A 94 13.13 -3.11 -5.78
N THR A 95 11.94 -3.68 -5.74
CA THR A 95 11.20 -3.92 -4.48
C THR A 95 11.71 -5.20 -3.84
N LEU A 96 12.33 -5.05 -2.67
CA LEU A 96 12.91 -6.16 -1.90
C LEU A 96 11.90 -6.80 -0.94
N ALA A 97 10.95 -6.01 -0.45
CA ALA A 97 9.92 -6.47 0.46
C ALA A 97 8.60 -5.77 0.16
N SER A 98 7.52 -6.55 0.13
CA SER A 98 6.15 -6.06 0.11
C SER A 98 5.21 -6.95 0.94
N ALA A 99 3.97 -6.48 1.13
CA ALA A 99 2.94 -7.25 1.80
C ALA A 99 2.66 -8.58 1.10
N GLN A 100 2.56 -8.57 -0.25
CA GLN A 100 2.37 -9.77 -1.05
C GLN A 100 3.51 -10.78 -0.86
N GLN A 101 4.77 -10.34 -0.87
CA GLN A 101 5.91 -11.23 -0.65
C GLN A 101 5.88 -11.89 0.73
N SER A 102 5.41 -11.15 1.75
CA SER A 102 5.25 -11.68 3.11
C SER A 102 4.13 -12.71 3.19
N LEU A 103 3.01 -12.49 2.49
CA LEU A 103 1.90 -13.45 2.38
C LEU A 103 2.32 -14.72 1.63
N GLU A 104 3.07 -14.59 0.55
CA GLU A 104 3.61 -15.73 -0.20
C GLU A 104 4.58 -16.56 0.63
N ALA A 105 5.45 -15.91 1.42
CA ALA A 105 6.34 -16.60 2.34
C ALA A 105 5.56 -17.38 3.42
N ALA A 106 4.51 -16.77 4.00
CA ALA A 106 3.63 -17.45 4.95
C ALA A 106 2.89 -18.63 4.30
N ALA A 107 2.40 -18.45 3.07
CA ALA A 107 1.72 -19.49 2.30
C ALA A 107 2.66 -20.67 1.97
N ALA A 108 3.90 -20.38 1.57
CA ALA A 108 4.93 -21.40 1.34
C ALA A 108 5.19 -22.20 2.61
N ARG A 109 5.33 -21.51 3.75
CA ARG A 109 5.55 -22.17 5.03
C ARG A 109 4.38 -23.06 5.46
N ALA A 110 3.14 -22.62 5.25
CA ALA A 110 1.96 -23.44 5.50
C ALA A 110 1.94 -24.71 4.63
N ARG A 111 2.31 -24.61 3.35
CA ARG A 111 2.41 -25.76 2.44
C ARG A 111 3.49 -26.75 2.85
N GLU A 112 4.65 -26.28 3.33
CA GLU A 112 5.70 -27.14 3.90
C GLU A 112 5.21 -27.94 5.12
N LEU A 113 4.25 -27.38 5.85
CA LEU A 113 3.59 -28.04 7.00
C LEU A 113 2.42 -28.95 6.58
N GLY A 114 2.18 -29.14 5.28
CA GLY A 114 1.11 -29.99 4.75
C GLY A 114 -0.27 -29.32 4.75
N LEU A 115 -0.34 -27.99 4.87
CA LEU A 115 -1.59 -27.23 4.86
C LEU A 115 -1.76 -26.48 3.53
N THR A 116 -2.96 -26.53 2.95
CA THR A 116 -3.28 -25.70 1.79
C THR A 116 -3.44 -24.25 2.24
N ALA A 117 -2.73 -23.31 1.59
CA ALA A 117 -2.80 -21.88 1.92
C ALA A 117 -3.50 -21.07 0.82
N HIS A 118 -4.46 -20.25 1.22
CA HIS A 118 -5.23 -19.37 0.36
C HIS A 118 -5.01 -17.91 0.77
N ILE A 119 -4.37 -17.13 -0.09
CA ILE A 119 -4.23 -15.69 0.09
C ILE A 119 -5.50 -15.03 -0.47
N LEU A 120 -6.26 -14.33 0.37
CA LEU A 120 -7.48 -13.64 -0.04
C LEU A 120 -7.15 -12.36 -0.82
N SER A 121 -6.20 -11.58 -0.31
CA SER A 121 -5.72 -10.32 -0.90
C SER A 121 -4.57 -9.77 -0.05
N ASP A 122 -3.68 -8.98 -0.64
CA ASP A 122 -2.64 -8.17 0.01
C ASP A 122 -3.06 -6.70 0.25
N SER A 123 -4.29 -6.37 -0.14
CA SER A 123 -4.81 -5.02 -0.31
C SER A 123 -6.21 -4.88 0.31
N ILE A 124 -6.48 -5.64 1.38
CA ILE A 124 -7.73 -5.50 2.14
C ILE A 124 -7.77 -4.14 2.86
N GLU A 125 -8.79 -3.36 2.54
CA GLU A 125 -9.10 -2.08 3.18
C GLU A 125 -10.52 -2.12 3.75
N GLY A 126 -10.81 -1.21 4.68
CA GLY A 126 -12.13 -1.09 5.32
C GLY A 126 -12.02 -0.90 6.84
N GLU A 127 -13.16 -0.86 7.52
CA GLU A 127 -13.20 -0.82 8.98
C GLU A 127 -12.80 -2.18 9.55
N ALA A 128 -11.82 -2.20 10.46
CA ALA A 128 -11.19 -3.42 10.96
C ALA A 128 -12.20 -4.43 11.51
N ARG A 129 -13.23 -3.95 12.22
CA ARG A 129 -14.27 -4.79 12.80
C ARG A 129 -15.11 -5.51 11.73
N ASP A 130 -15.45 -4.81 10.66
CA ASP A 130 -16.34 -5.30 9.60
C ASP A 130 -15.60 -6.33 8.75
N VAL A 131 -14.32 -6.06 8.45
CA VAL A 131 -13.47 -7.00 7.71
C VAL A 131 -13.29 -8.29 8.51
N ALA A 132 -13.14 -8.22 9.83
CA ALA A 132 -13.06 -9.39 10.68
C ALA A 132 -14.34 -10.24 10.68
N GLU A 133 -15.52 -9.61 10.68
CA GLU A 133 -16.82 -10.31 10.56
C GLU A 133 -16.92 -11.09 9.25
N VAL A 134 -16.45 -10.50 8.14
CA VAL A 134 -16.37 -11.17 6.83
C VAL A 134 -15.42 -12.37 6.89
N HIS A 135 -14.25 -12.25 7.52
CA HIS A 135 -13.32 -13.37 7.68
C HIS A 135 -13.93 -14.50 8.52
N ALA A 136 -14.64 -14.17 9.60
CA ALA A 136 -15.36 -15.16 10.40
C ALA A 136 -16.46 -15.86 9.59
N ALA A 137 -17.16 -15.15 8.70
CA ALA A 137 -18.16 -15.73 7.82
C ALA A 137 -17.55 -16.73 6.82
N ILE A 138 -16.38 -16.40 6.24
CA ILE A 138 -15.64 -17.31 5.35
C ILE A 138 -15.20 -18.57 6.12
N ALA A 139 -14.65 -18.40 7.33
CA ALA A 139 -14.24 -19.51 8.17
C ALA A 139 -15.42 -20.44 8.52
N ARG A 140 -16.58 -19.86 8.87
CA ARG A 140 -17.83 -20.62 9.08
C ARG A 140 -18.25 -21.42 7.85
N GLN A 141 -18.21 -20.80 6.66
CA GLN A 141 -18.57 -21.48 5.42
C GLN A 141 -17.65 -22.67 5.14
N ILE A 142 -16.35 -22.54 5.41
CA ILE A 142 -15.37 -23.61 5.24
C ILE A 142 -15.63 -24.74 6.26
N VAL A 143 -15.89 -24.40 7.51
CA VAL A 143 -16.15 -25.39 8.56
C VAL A 143 -17.43 -26.17 8.26
N ALA A 144 -18.53 -25.49 7.93
CA ALA A 144 -19.85 -26.08 7.75
C ALA A 144 -20.02 -26.77 6.39
N HIS A 145 -19.41 -26.24 5.33
CA HIS A 145 -19.70 -26.65 3.96
C HIS A 145 -18.46 -27.01 3.12
N GLY A 146 -17.24 -26.82 3.63
CA GLY A 146 -16.02 -27.07 2.86
C GLY A 146 -15.86 -26.14 1.65
N GLN A 147 -16.39 -24.92 1.75
CA GLN A 147 -16.38 -23.92 0.68
C GLN A 147 -15.95 -22.55 1.21
N PRO A 148 -15.29 -21.70 0.41
CA PRO A 148 -14.77 -21.99 -0.94
C PRO A 148 -13.52 -22.89 -0.94
N PHE A 149 -13.02 -23.26 0.24
CA PHE A 149 -11.78 -24.04 0.41
C PHE A 149 -12.03 -25.32 1.20
N GLU A 150 -11.27 -26.36 0.86
CA GLU A 150 -11.31 -27.64 1.55
C GLU A 150 -10.41 -27.63 2.79
N LYS A 151 -10.86 -28.26 3.87
CA LYS A 151 -10.07 -28.44 5.10
C LYS A 151 -9.11 -29.62 4.95
N PRO A 152 -7.91 -29.59 5.56
CA PRO A 152 -7.35 -28.49 6.34
C PRO A 152 -6.75 -27.38 5.46
N CYS A 153 -7.00 -26.12 5.81
CA CYS A 153 -6.46 -24.96 5.08
C CYS A 153 -6.08 -23.80 6.01
N VAL A 154 -5.24 -22.91 5.51
CA VAL A 154 -4.89 -21.61 6.10
C VAL A 154 -5.40 -20.52 5.18
N ILE A 155 -6.05 -19.51 5.76
CA ILE A 155 -6.48 -18.30 5.06
C ILE A 155 -5.53 -17.18 5.45
N LEU A 156 -4.99 -16.48 4.46
CA LEU A 156 -4.04 -15.39 4.65
C LEU A 156 -4.60 -14.13 4.00
N SER A 157 -4.38 -12.98 4.64
CA SER A 157 -4.76 -11.68 4.11
C SER A 157 -3.79 -10.61 4.59
N GLY A 158 -3.51 -9.65 3.74
CA GLY A 158 -2.79 -8.42 4.05
C GLY A 158 -3.59 -7.20 3.60
N GLY A 159 -3.11 -6.03 4.01
CA GLY A 159 -3.74 -4.74 3.71
C GLY A 159 -3.66 -3.80 4.89
N GLU A 160 -4.43 -2.72 4.84
CA GLU A 160 -4.39 -1.63 5.80
C GLU A 160 -5.82 -1.24 6.20
N THR A 161 -6.39 -1.95 7.17
CA THR A 161 -7.70 -1.60 7.74
C THR A 161 -7.60 -0.33 8.60
N THR A 162 -8.75 0.31 8.82
CA THR A 162 -8.86 1.52 9.63
C THR A 162 -9.80 1.32 10.80
N VAL A 163 -9.71 2.21 11.78
CA VAL A 163 -10.60 2.25 12.94
C VAL A 163 -11.18 3.63 13.05
N THR A 164 -12.51 3.72 13.00
CA THR A 164 -13.20 4.96 13.33
C THR A 164 -13.25 5.11 14.85
N VAL A 165 -12.29 5.86 15.40
CA VAL A 165 -12.15 6.07 16.86
C VAL A 165 -13.34 6.87 17.40
N ARG A 166 -14.08 6.26 18.34
CA ARG A 166 -15.25 6.88 19.01
C ARG A 166 -15.10 7.01 20.53
N GLY A 167 -14.04 6.48 21.12
CA GLY A 167 -13.84 6.44 22.57
C GLY A 167 -12.38 6.63 22.98
N ASN A 168 -12.12 6.55 24.28
CA ASN A 168 -10.82 6.82 24.89
C ASN A 168 -10.05 5.54 25.28
N GLY A 169 -10.36 4.42 24.61
CA GLY A 169 -9.70 3.14 24.84
C GLY A 169 -8.27 3.10 24.29
N ARG A 170 -7.61 1.95 24.48
CA ARG A 170 -6.29 1.66 23.90
C ARG A 170 -6.39 0.43 23.02
N GLY A 171 -5.85 0.52 21.82
CA GLY A 171 -5.90 -0.55 20.83
C GLY A 171 -5.36 -0.07 19.48
N GLY A 172 -5.73 -0.78 18.43
CA GLY A 172 -5.41 -0.46 17.04
C GLY A 172 -6.11 -1.42 16.10
N ARG A 173 -6.04 -1.17 14.80
CA ARG A 173 -6.75 -1.93 13.76
C ARG A 173 -6.62 -3.45 13.89
N ASN A 174 -5.43 -3.99 14.13
CA ASN A 174 -5.22 -5.43 14.25
C ASN A 174 -5.80 -5.99 15.57
N ALA A 175 -5.76 -5.21 16.65
CA ALA A 175 -6.37 -5.63 17.92
C ALA A 175 -7.91 -5.62 17.82
N GLU A 176 -8.49 -4.62 17.16
CA GLU A 176 -9.93 -4.58 16.91
C GLU A 176 -10.38 -5.68 15.95
N PHE A 177 -9.61 -5.93 14.88
CA PHE A 177 -9.84 -7.06 13.99
C PHE A 177 -9.86 -8.38 14.75
N LEU A 178 -8.82 -8.65 15.56
CA LEU A 178 -8.74 -9.90 16.34
C LEU A 178 -9.87 -10.03 17.35
N LEU A 179 -10.26 -8.94 18.02
CA LEU A 179 -11.38 -8.94 18.95
C LEU A 179 -12.71 -9.22 18.25
N SER A 180 -12.99 -8.53 17.14
CA SER A 180 -14.19 -8.74 16.34
C SER A 180 -14.24 -10.16 15.77
N LEU A 181 -13.10 -10.67 15.28
CA LEU A 181 -12.99 -12.04 14.77
C LEU A 181 -13.28 -13.07 15.86
N ALA A 182 -12.70 -12.91 17.05
CA ALA A 182 -12.91 -13.81 18.18
C ALA A 182 -14.38 -13.83 18.63
N VAL A 183 -15.00 -12.65 18.77
CA VAL A 183 -16.44 -12.53 19.11
C VAL A 183 -17.30 -13.17 18.02
N SER A 184 -16.98 -12.91 16.76
CA SER A 184 -17.74 -13.44 15.62
C SER A 184 -17.63 -14.95 15.50
N LEU A 185 -16.46 -15.53 15.75
CA LEU A 185 -16.25 -16.98 15.68
C LEU A 185 -16.91 -17.72 16.85
N ASP A 186 -17.08 -17.07 18.01
CA ASP A 186 -17.81 -17.61 19.17
C ASP A 186 -17.45 -19.06 19.52
N GLY A 187 -16.15 -19.37 19.53
CA GLY A 187 -15.65 -20.71 19.86
C GLY A 187 -15.94 -21.79 18.80
N LEU A 188 -16.16 -21.42 17.54
CA LEU A 188 -16.38 -22.34 16.41
C LEU A 188 -15.34 -23.48 16.38
N PRO A 189 -15.74 -24.75 16.54
CA PRO A 189 -14.82 -25.87 16.51
C PRO A 189 -14.11 -26.02 15.15
N GLY A 190 -12.81 -26.29 15.17
CA GLY A 190 -12.00 -26.51 13.96
C GLY A 190 -11.44 -25.25 13.32
N VAL A 191 -11.54 -24.10 13.99
CA VAL A 191 -10.78 -22.87 13.68
C VAL A 191 -9.75 -22.65 14.78
N HIS A 192 -8.49 -22.41 14.39
CA HIS A 192 -7.32 -22.30 15.27
C HIS A 192 -6.60 -20.97 15.08
#